data_AF-A0AA36J9W6-F1
#
_entry.id   AF-A0AA36J9W6-F1
#
_cell.length_a   1.000
_cell.length_b   1.000
_cell.length_c   1.000
_cell.angle_alpha   90.00
_cell.angle_beta   90.00
_cell.angle_gamma   90.00
#
_symmetry.space_group_name_H-M   'P 1'
#
loop_
_entity.id
_entity.type
_entity.pdbx_description
1 polymer ?
#
loop_
_entity_poly.entity_id
_entity_poly.type
_entity_poly.pdbx_seq_one_letter_code
_entity_poly.pdbx_strand_id
1 'polypeptide(L)'
;MGNLLCSSIAVAVLWQTALGDCPISAPENGDLGDCPQTLSSGSSCVPSCEEGYELSGPARCAGHLSMPSCLPSGCNVSEAAVEHVLSLGNCPEWLESGESCELECESRFELSDNTSCFLGNLSEVSCLRVGPCPAGHQAVAGLCEPCPLATYKAVEGPGPCVPCPENSNTNSTGRSSLQQCTCPATFYEQRNVFDELLSCKPCPNNSAVVGVQRFGHQDCECFDGFVRVPEDNDLSLEYCRHAEPCNVSALLENLTGPEAYKLKMGSCSSYARLLPSGRQCSLLCDAGLGAQLGSDIFRAVDLTLACDDGDLVRRPTDGYLWCSEASWEVPPLVFLGITTAATILGGAAMEVRQHHFEGQYAKALRGNRGR
;
A
#
# COMPACT_ATOMS: atom_id res chain seq x y z
N MET A 1 97.27 64.38 22.79
CA MET A 1 98.16 63.30 23.27
C MET A 1 97.29 62.27 23.97
N GLY A 2 97.28 61.02 23.52
CA GLY A 2 96.53 59.92 24.15
C GLY A 2 95.96 58.94 23.14
N ASN A 3 96.82 58.09 22.58
CA ASN A 3 96.52 56.97 21.68
C ASN A 3 95.84 55.78 22.38
N LEU A 4 95.27 54.86 21.58
CA LEU A 4 95.28 53.36 21.64
C LEU A 4 93.91 52.79 21.21
N LEU A 5 93.73 52.33 19.96
CA LEU A 5 93.97 51.00 19.35
C LEU A 5 93.02 49.85 19.78
N CYS A 6 92.21 49.41 18.79
CA CYS A 6 91.81 48.05 18.37
C CYS A 6 91.45 46.94 19.40
N SER A 7 90.25 46.35 19.26
CA SER A 7 90.01 44.88 19.15
C SER A 7 88.52 44.60 18.85
N SER A 8 88.17 44.11 17.66
CA SER A 8 87.74 42.71 17.40
C SER A 8 86.40 42.31 18.03
N ILE A 9 85.36 42.21 17.20
CA ILE A 9 84.57 40.98 16.93
C ILE A 9 83.46 41.39 15.96
N ALA A 10 83.59 40.92 14.71
CA ALA A 10 82.52 40.92 13.74
C ALA A 10 81.49 39.87 14.17
N VAL A 11 80.34 40.29 14.66
CA VAL A 11 79.12 39.49 14.54
C VAL A 11 78.52 39.86 13.20
N ALA A 12 78.79 39.02 12.20
CA ALA A 12 78.07 39.06 10.94
C ALA A 12 76.59 38.77 11.25
N VAL A 13 75.80 39.83 11.42
CA VAL A 13 74.35 39.73 11.22
C VAL A 13 74.20 39.42 9.74
N LEU A 14 73.96 38.15 9.45
CA LEU A 14 73.47 37.72 8.16
C LEU A 14 72.18 38.50 7.90
N TRP A 15 72.27 39.57 7.11
CA TRP A 15 71.12 40.14 6.42
C TRP A 15 70.68 39.09 5.41
N GLN A 16 69.90 38.11 5.86
CA GLN A 16 69.01 37.40 4.96
C GLN A 16 68.05 38.45 4.42
N THR A 17 68.18 38.77 3.15
CA THR A 17 67.18 39.50 2.38
C THR A 17 65.85 38.81 2.58
N ALA A 18 65.01 39.34 3.47
CA ALA A 18 63.64 38.88 3.62
C ALA A 18 62.94 39.10 2.27
N LEU A 19 62.70 38.00 1.55
CA LEU A 19 61.80 37.99 0.41
C LEU A 19 60.44 38.47 0.95
N GLY A 20 59.96 39.60 0.45
CA GLY A 20 58.86 40.35 1.08
C GLY A 20 57.59 39.52 1.27
N ASP A 21 57.22 39.29 2.52
CA ASP A 21 55.94 38.68 2.90
C ASP A 21 54.78 39.63 2.56
N CYS A 22 53.65 39.05 2.15
CA CYS A 22 52.44 39.80 1.79
C CYS A 22 51.38 39.69 2.90
N PRO A 23 50.91 40.80 3.51
CA PRO A 23 49.77 40.77 4.42
C PRO A 23 48.47 40.53 3.65
N ILE A 24 47.61 39.61 4.11
CA ILE A 24 46.34 39.27 3.45
C ILE A 24 45.16 39.62 4.35
N SER A 25 44.10 40.17 3.74
CA SER A 25 42.78 40.33 4.35
C SER A 25 41.75 39.49 3.60
N ALA A 26 40.63 39.18 4.25
CA ALA A 26 39.51 38.51 3.60
C ALA A 26 38.99 39.36 2.40
N PRO A 27 38.66 38.72 1.26
CA PRO A 27 38.02 39.41 0.14
C PRO A 27 36.59 39.84 0.50
N GLU A 28 36.03 40.79 -0.25
CA GLU A 28 34.63 41.18 -0.10
C GLU A 28 33.71 40.00 -0.48
N ASN A 29 32.66 39.73 0.32
CA ASN A 29 31.79 38.54 0.22
C ASN A 29 32.56 37.20 0.33
N GLY A 30 33.58 37.17 1.18
CA GLY A 30 34.36 35.98 1.45
C GLY A 30 35.17 36.08 2.74
N ASP A 31 35.79 34.95 3.08
CA ASP A 31 36.62 34.74 4.25
C ASP A 31 38.04 34.32 3.83
N LEU A 32 38.98 34.33 4.79
CA LEU A 32 40.36 33.92 4.53
C LEU A 32 40.51 32.46 4.12
N GLY A 33 39.52 31.59 4.35
CA GLY A 33 39.63 30.16 4.03
C GLY A 33 40.90 29.53 4.63
N ASP A 34 41.73 28.97 3.77
CA ASP A 34 43.02 28.36 4.17
C ASP A 34 44.19 29.38 4.21
N CYS A 35 43.92 30.66 3.94
CA CYS A 35 44.96 31.70 3.92
C CYS A 35 45.38 32.13 5.33
N PRO A 36 46.70 32.15 5.62
CA PRO A 36 47.21 32.80 6.83
C PRO A 36 47.12 34.33 6.72
N GLN A 37 47.23 35.02 7.86
CA GLN A 37 47.24 36.50 7.92
C GLN A 37 48.41 37.14 7.15
N THR A 38 49.50 36.39 6.95
CA THR A 38 50.69 36.80 6.18
C THR A 38 51.18 35.63 5.34
N LEU A 39 51.37 35.86 4.04
CA LEU A 39 51.77 34.84 3.08
C LEU A 39 53.21 35.08 2.62
N SER A 40 54.04 34.04 2.71
CA SER A 40 55.45 34.14 2.31
C SER A 40 55.61 34.36 0.81
N SER A 41 56.65 35.09 0.43
CA SER A 41 56.98 35.29 -0.99
C SER A 41 57.24 33.95 -1.69
N GLY A 42 56.52 33.70 -2.78
CA GLY A 42 56.48 32.47 -3.55
C GLY A 42 55.31 31.54 -3.20
N SER A 43 54.57 31.82 -2.13
CA SER A 43 53.45 30.99 -1.67
C SER A 43 52.11 31.41 -2.29
N SER A 44 51.17 30.46 -2.30
CA SER A 44 49.77 30.67 -2.69
C SER A 44 48.82 30.08 -1.66
N CYS A 45 47.65 30.67 -1.51
CA CYS A 45 46.57 30.15 -0.68
C CYS A 45 45.22 30.36 -1.38
N VAL A 46 44.17 29.71 -0.89
CA VAL A 46 42.82 29.78 -1.45
C VAL A 46 41.89 30.37 -0.38
N PRO A 47 41.43 31.62 -0.55
CA PRO A 47 40.39 32.17 0.31
C PRO A 47 39.05 31.48 0.01
N SER A 48 38.05 31.63 0.88
CA SER A 48 36.72 31.04 0.68
C SER A 48 35.73 32.16 0.35
N CYS A 49 34.79 31.92 -0.57
CA CYS A 49 33.71 32.87 -0.84
C CYS A 49 32.43 32.47 -0.08
N GLU A 50 31.58 33.44 0.18
CA GLU A 50 30.23 33.21 0.70
C GLU A 50 29.37 32.44 -0.31
N GLU A 51 28.25 31.88 0.13
CA GLU A 51 27.34 31.12 -0.73
C GLU A 51 26.85 31.98 -1.90
N GLY A 52 26.91 31.43 -3.11
CA GLY A 52 26.52 32.13 -4.34
C GLY A 52 27.60 33.06 -4.92
N TYR A 53 28.84 32.98 -4.42
CA TYR A 53 30.02 33.62 -4.98
C TYR A 53 31.12 32.62 -5.32
N GLU A 54 31.83 32.85 -6.42
CA GLU A 54 32.96 32.05 -6.90
C GLU A 54 34.27 32.85 -6.94
N LEU A 55 35.38 32.18 -6.68
CA LEU A 55 36.72 32.80 -6.68
C LEU A 55 37.20 33.07 -8.10
N SER A 56 37.66 34.29 -8.37
CA SER A 56 38.32 34.63 -9.64
C SER A 56 39.69 33.96 -9.83
N GLY A 57 40.29 33.41 -8.77
CA GLY A 57 41.55 32.67 -8.81
C GLY A 57 42.17 32.41 -7.42
N PRO A 58 43.39 31.86 -7.34
CA PRO A 58 44.10 31.69 -6.07
C PRO A 58 44.84 32.97 -5.66
N ALA A 59 44.98 33.20 -4.36
CA ALA A 59 45.83 34.27 -3.84
C ALA A 59 47.31 33.88 -3.98
N ARG A 60 48.14 34.77 -4.53
CA ARG A 60 49.58 34.53 -4.76
C ARG A 60 50.42 35.69 -4.24
N CYS A 61 51.48 35.40 -3.50
CA CYS A 61 52.49 36.38 -3.13
C CYS A 61 53.77 36.08 -3.90
N ALA A 62 54.20 36.97 -4.79
CA ALA A 62 55.47 36.84 -5.54
C ALA A 62 56.30 38.13 -5.42
N GLY A 63 56.49 38.61 -4.18
CA GLY A 63 57.01 39.94 -3.87
C GLY A 63 55.98 41.08 -4.00
N HIS A 64 54.82 40.80 -4.61
CA HIS A 64 53.61 41.61 -4.60
C HIS A 64 52.41 40.67 -4.41
N LEU A 65 51.39 41.13 -3.68
CA LEU A 65 50.18 40.35 -3.42
C LEU A 65 49.21 40.43 -4.59
N SER A 66 48.78 39.28 -5.10
CA SER A 66 47.66 39.15 -6.03
C SER A 66 46.51 38.49 -5.29
N MET A 67 45.53 39.28 -4.84
CA MET A 67 44.31 38.76 -4.21
C MET A 67 43.22 38.49 -5.26
N PRO A 68 42.50 37.37 -5.16
CA PRO A 68 41.30 37.12 -5.94
C PRO A 68 40.11 37.89 -5.36
N SER A 69 39.07 38.03 -6.18
CA SER A 69 37.78 38.58 -5.79
C SER A 69 36.74 37.47 -5.79
N CYS A 70 35.80 37.53 -4.84
CA CYS A 70 34.59 36.71 -4.88
C CYS A 70 33.59 37.37 -5.83
N LEU A 71 33.41 36.76 -7.00
CA LEU A 71 32.50 37.22 -8.03
C LEU A 71 31.16 36.49 -7.87
N PRO A 72 30.02 37.17 -8.04
CA PRO A 72 28.71 36.52 -8.06
C PRO A 72 28.68 35.32 -9.01
N SER A 73 28.21 34.17 -8.53
CA SER A 73 28.12 32.95 -9.34
C SER A 73 27.11 33.13 -10.47
N GLY A 74 27.54 32.79 -11.70
CA GLY A 74 26.64 32.70 -12.84
C GLY A 74 25.76 31.45 -12.78
N CYS A 75 24.73 31.41 -13.63
CA CYS A 75 23.82 30.28 -13.72
C CYS A 75 23.95 29.59 -15.09
N ASN A 76 24.01 28.26 -15.10
CA ASN A 76 23.95 27.49 -16.33
C ASN A 76 22.50 27.31 -16.77
N VAL A 77 22.07 28.04 -17.81
CA VAL A 77 20.69 28.01 -18.30
C VAL A 77 20.41 26.73 -19.10
N SER A 78 21.45 26.09 -19.66
CA SER A 78 21.27 24.86 -20.45
C SER A 78 20.82 23.65 -19.63
N GLU A 79 21.00 23.69 -18.30
CA GLU A 79 20.55 22.66 -17.37
C GLU A 79 19.16 22.95 -16.77
N ALA A 80 18.55 24.09 -17.11
CA ALA A 80 17.21 24.43 -16.66
C ALA A 80 16.18 23.48 -17.31
N ALA A 81 15.67 22.53 -16.53
CA ALA A 81 14.66 21.55 -16.98
C ALA A 81 13.25 22.16 -17.02
N VAL A 82 13.00 23.08 -17.95
CA VAL A 82 11.69 23.70 -18.15
C VAL A 82 10.93 22.93 -19.24
N GLU A 83 9.74 22.42 -18.91
CA GLU A 83 8.88 21.73 -19.88
C GLU A 83 8.36 22.71 -20.95
N HIS A 84 8.12 22.21 -22.17
CA HIS A 84 7.63 22.99 -23.32
C HIS A 84 8.55 24.12 -23.78
N VAL A 85 9.85 24.05 -23.47
CA VAL A 85 10.87 24.92 -24.08
C VAL A 85 11.30 24.35 -25.42
N LEU A 86 11.26 25.18 -26.46
CA LEU A 86 11.73 24.86 -27.80
C LEU A 86 13.24 25.10 -27.94
N SER A 87 13.72 26.23 -27.39
CA SER A 87 15.12 26.65 -27.48
C SER A 87 15.52 27.61 -26.34
N LEU A 88 16.82 27.86 -26.17
CA LEU A 88 17.33 28.86 -25.22
C LEU A 88 16.92 30.32 -25.59
N GLY A 89 16.29 30.55 -26.73
CA GLY A 89 15.86 31.89 -27.14
C GLY A 89 17.02 32.86 -27.24
N ASN A 90 17.00 33.92 -26.44
CA ASN A 90 18.09 34.89 -26.34
C ASN A 90 19.07 34.62 -25.17
N CYS A 91 18.87 33.52 -24.43
CA CYS A 91 19.71 33.16 -23.30
C CYS A 91 21.07 32.62 -23.74
N PRO A 92 22.18 33.11 -23.15
CA PRO A 92 23.47 32.43 -23.24
C PRO A 92 23.46 31.12 -22.45
N GLU A 93 24.44 30.24 -22.70
CA GLU A 93 24.63 29.01 -21.90
C GLU A 93 24.87 29.35 -20.41
N TRP A 94 25.64 30.40 -20.15
CA TRP A 94 25.93 30.92 -18.82
C TRP A 94 25.40 32.35 -18.69
N LEU A 95 24.46 32.55 -17.76
CA LEU A 95 23.89 33.86 -17.44
C LEU A 95 24.62 34.44 -16.22
N GLU A 96 25.15 35.65 -16.34
CA GLU A 96 25.79 36.34 -15.22
C GLU A 96 24.76 36.68 -14.12
N SER A 97 25.19 36.68 -12.86
CA SER A 97 24.30 37.05 -11.75
C SER A 97 23.82 38.50 -11.87
N GLY A 98 22.50 38.69 -11.78
CA GLY A 98 21.82 39.98 -11.95
C GLY A 98 21.26 40.20 -13.35
N GLU A 99 21.63 39.35 -14.32
CA GLU A 99 21.10 39.41 -15.68
C GLU A 99 19.81 38.58 -15.83
N SER A 100 19.04 38.93 -16.86
CA SER A 100 17.81 38.23 -17.23
C SER A 100 17.73 38.01 -18.74
N CYS A 101 17.21 36.86 -19.16
CA CYS A 101 17.00 36.49 -20.54
C CYS A 101 15.60 35.85 -20.72
N GLU A 102 15.24 35.57 -21.96
CA GLU A 102 13.94 35.03 -22.37
C GLU A 102 14.15 33.74 -23.15
N LEU A 103 13.62 32.64 -22.60
CA LEU A 103 13.59 31.34 -23.25
C LEU A 103 12.50 31.32 -24.32
N GLU A 104 12.71 30.52 -25.37
CA GLU A 104 11.71 30.36 -26.43
C GLU A 104 10.85 29.13 -26.14
N CYS A 105 9.57 29.36 -25.82
CA CYS A 105 8.59 28.30 -25.60
C CYS A 105 8.08 27.70 -26.92
N GLU A 106 7.57 26.47 -26.86
CA GLU A 106 6.87 25.82 -27.98
C GLU A 106 5.64 26.61 -28.44
N SER A 107 5.17 26.38 -29.67
CA SER A 107 3.98 27.05 -30.20
C SER A 107 2.75 26.85 -29.29
N ARG A 108 2.03 27.95 -28.99
CA ARG A 108 0.93 28.04 -28.01
C ARG A 108 1.36 28.04 -26.54
N PHE A 109 2.61 28.34 -26.25
CA PHE A 109 3.09 28.61 -24.90
C PHE A 109 3.79 29.98 -24.85
N GLU A 110 3.59 30.72 -23.77
CA GLU A 110 4.28 31.97 -23.45
C GLU A 110 4.96 31.84 -22.09
N LEU A 111 6.08 32.53 -21.93
CA LEU A 111 6.89 32.46 -20.72
C LEU A 111 6.14 33.08 -19.53
N SER A 112 6.12 32.41 -18.37
CA SER A 112 5.45 32.94 -17.17
C SER A 112 6.08 34.25 -16.70
N ASP A 113 7.42 34.30 -16.69
CA ASP A 113 8.27 35.42 -16.30
C ASP A 113 9.64 35.28 -16.99
N ASN A 114 10.47 36.33 -17.02
CA ASN A 114 11.83 36.22 -17.58
C ASN A 114 12.73 35.29 -16.76
N THR A 115 13.68 34.62 -17.43
CA THR A 115 14.68 33.79 -16.75
C THR A 115 15.77 34.69 -16.21
N SER A 116 15.82 34.88 -14.89
CA SER A 116 16.81 35.70 -14.20
C SER A 116 17.76 34.84 -13.37
N CYS A 117 19.03 35.22 -13.31
CA CYS A 117 20.04 34.58 -12.46
C CYS A 117 20.37 35.49 -11.28
N PHE A 118 20.40 34.93 -10.07
CA PHE A 118 20.89 35.64 -8.89
C PHE A 118 21.73 34.72 -8.01
N LEU A 119 23.02 35.04 -7.86
CA LEU A 119 23.98 34.32 -7.02
C LEU A 119 23.98 32.80 -7.27
N GLY A 120 23.99 32.39 -8.54
CA GLY A 120 23.98 30.99 -8.96
C GLY A 120 22.60 30.31 -8.95
N ASN A 121 21.52 31.02 -8.58
CA ASN A 121 20.16 30.50 -8.60
C ASN A 121 19.32 31.10 -9.75
N LEU A 122 18.65 30.24 -10.52
CA LEU A 122 17.73 30.65 -11.58
C LEU A 122 16.32 30.86 -11.03
N SER A 123 15.61 31.86 -11.54
CA SER A 123 14.19 32.05 -11.26
C SER A 123 13.37 30.83 -11.68
N GLU A 124 12.39 30.44 -10.87
CA GLU A 124 11.41 29.41 -11.26
C GLU A 124 10.50 29.96 -12.37
N VAL A 125 10.73 29.51 -13.60
CA VAL A 125 9.99 29.92 -14.79
C VAL A 125 9.31 28.71 -15.42
N SER A 126 8.14 28.93 -16.00
CA SER A 126 7.40 27.89 -16.74
C SER A 126 6.83 28.45 -18.04
N CYS A 127 6.83 27.64 -19.10
CA CYS A 127 6.11 27.96 -20.32
C CYS A 127 4.62 27.67 -20.10
N LEU A 128 3.80 28.72 -20.00
CA LEU A 128 2.37 28.63 -19.78
C LEU A 128 1.64 28.61 -21.12
N ARG A 129 0.69 27.69 -21.29
CA ARG A 129 -0.08 27.61 -22.53
C ARG A 129 -0.89 28.89 -22.72
N VAL A 130 -0.68 29.59 -23.83
CA VAL A 130 -1.49 30.74 -24.24
C VAL A 130 -2.33 30.35 -25.44
N GLY A 131 -3.65 30.38 -25.24
CA GLY A 131 -4.64 29.93 -26.20
C GLY A 131 -5.76 29.14 -25.54
N PRO A 132 -6.66 28.56 -26.35
CA PRO A 132 -7.76 27.76 -25.82
C PRO A 132 -7.21 26.55 -25.06
N CYS A 133 -7.70 26.33 -23.84
CA CYS A 133 -7.26 25.20 -23.03
C CYS A 133 -7.66 23.87 -23.68
N PRO A 134 -6.78 22.85 -23.63
CA PRO A 134 -7.03 21.56 -24.25
C PRO A 134 -8.25 20.87 -23.60
N ALA A 135 -8.71 19.80 -24.24
CA ALA A 135 -9.72 18.93 -23.64
C ALA A 135 -9.27 18.49 -22.23
N GLY A 136 -10.22 18.50 -21.30
CA GLY A 136 -9.98 18.25 -19.88
C GLY A 136 -9.37 19.39 -19.07
N HIS A 137 -9.18 20.60 -19.64
CA HIS A 137 -8.66 21.76 -18.90
C HIS A 137 -9.53 23.01 -19.06
N GLN A 138 -9.70 23.80 -18.00
CA GLN A 138 -10.40 25.09 -18.01
C GLN A 138 -9.46 26.26 -17.82
N ALA A 139 -9.83 27.41 -18.40
CA ALA A 139 -9.09 28.64 -18.20
C ALA A 139 -9.47 29.25 -16.85
N VAL A 140 -8.52 29.30 -15.92
CA VAL A 140 -8.64 29.97 -14.62
C VAL A 140 -7.53 31.02 -14.54
N ALA A 141 -7.89 32.29 -14.47
CA ALA A 141 -6.94 33.41 -14.46
C ALA A 141 -5.91 33.41 -15.62
N GLY A 142 -6.28 32.87 -16.80
CA GLY A 142 -5.38 32.78 -17.97
C GLY A 142 -4.54 31.51 -18.03
N LEU A 143 -4.52 30.70 -16.96
CA LEU A 143 -3.84 29.41 -16.92
C LEU A 143 -4.80 28.26 -17.21
N CYS A 144 -4.31 27.20 -17.85
CA CYS A 144 -5.09 25.99 -18.09
C CYS A 144 -4.94 25.00 -16.93
N GLU A 145 -5.94 24.99 -16.05
CA GLU A 145 -6.02 24.04 -14.95
C GLU A 145 -6.84 22.80 -15.34
N PRO A 146 -6.51 21.61 -14.82
CA PRO A 146 -7.29 20.40 -15.09
C PRO A 146 -8.73 20.55 -14.57
N CYS A 147 -9.70 20.02 -15.31
CA CYS A 147 -11.10 20.03 -14.90
C CYS A 147 -11.26 19.42 -13.50
N PRO A 148 -11.96 20.08 -12.56
CA PRO A 148 -12.21 19.54 -11.24
C PRO A 148 -13.06 18.25 -11.29
N LEU A 149 -13.13 17.54 -10.16
CA LEU A 149 -13.99 16.35 -10.05
C LEU A 149 -15.45 16.66 -10.41
N ALA A 150 -16.14 15.67 -10.96
CA ALA A 150 -17.50 15.78 -11.49
C ALA A 150 -17.67 16.78 -12.65
N THR A 151 -16.58 17.15 -13.34
CA THR A 151 -16.64 17.97 -14.55
C THR A 151 -15.75 17.41 -15.65
N TYR A 152 -16.06 17.73 -16.90
CA TYR A 152 -15.29 17.31 -18.08
C TYR A 152 -15.27 18.41 -19.16
N LYS A 153 -14.36 18.27 -20.12
CA LYS A 153 -14.34 19.15 -21.30
C LYS A 153 -13.84 18.43 -22.54
N ALA A 154 -14.73 18.25 -23.52
CA ALA A 154 -14.44 17.46 -24.72
C ALA A 154 -13.67 18.19 -25.81
N VAL A 155 -13.77 19.52 -25.85
CA VAL A 155 -13.23 20.33 -26.96
C VAL A 155 -12.27 21.37 -26.42
N GLU A 156 -11.21 21.63 -27.17
CA GLU A 156 -10.28 22.74 -26.93
C GLU A 156 -11.04 24.07 -26.97
N GLY A 157 -10.87 24.91 -25.95
CA GLY A 157 -11.57 26.20 -25.88
C GLY A 157 -11.22 27.04 -24.66
N PRO A 158 -11.59 28.32 -24.62
CA PRO A 158 -11.41 29.17 -23.43
C PRO A 158 -12.50 28.92 -22.36
N GLY A 159 -13.57 28.20 -22.70
CA GLY A 159 -14.70 27.97 -21.80
C GLY A 159 -14.36 27.13 -20.56
N PRO A 160 -15.18 27.25 -19.49
CA PRO A 160 -15.05 26.43 -18.28
C PRO A 160 -15.37 24.96 -18.57
N CYS A 161 -15.04 24.07 -17.62
CA CYS A 161 -15.45 22.68 -17.72
C CYS A 161 -16.97 22.53 -17.56
N VAL A 162 -17.54 21.56 -18.27
CA VAL A 162 -18.96 21.23 -18.22
C VAL A 162 -19.20 20.27 -17.06
N PRO A 163 -20.23 20.49 -16.23
CA PRO A 163 -20.57 19.55 -15.17
C PRO A 163 -20.98 18.20 -15.77
N CYS A 164 -20.56 17.13 -15.11
CA CYS A 164 -21.08 15.81 -15.41
C CYS A 164 -22.60 15.74 -15.13
N PRO A 165 -23.32 14.78 -15.72
CA PRO A 165 -24.74 14.56 -15.48
C PRO A 165 -25.11 14.40 -14.00
N GLU A 166 -26.39 14.59 -13.67
CA GLU A 166 -26.87 14.52 -12.28
C GLU A 166 -26.42 13.23 -11.56
N ASN A 167 -25.90 13.38 -10.34
CA ASN A 167 -25.41 12.32 -9.46
C ASN A 167 -24.28 11.45 -10.04
N SER A 168 -23.59 11.91 -11.08
CA SER A 168 -22.38 11.27 -11.60
C SER A 168 -21.11 11.99 -11.13
N ASN A 169 -19.99 11.28 -11.14
CA ASN A 169 -18.69 11.82 -10.74
C ASN A 169 -17.59 11.32 -11.69
N THR A 170 -16.40 11.89 -11.61
CA THR A 170 -15.22 11.44 -12.35
C THR A 170 -14.25 10.74 -11.41
N ASN A 171 -13.53 9.72 -11.90
CA ASN A 171 -12.54 9.01 -11.08
C ASN A 171 -11.31 9.87 -10.73
N SER A 172 -11.04 10.92 -11.51
CA SER A 172 -9.94 11.86 -11.28
C SER A 172 -10.23 13.20 -11.95
N THR A 173 -9.42 14.22 -11.66
CA THR A 173 -9.40 15.50 -12.37
C THR A 173 -8.94 15.33 -13.83
N GLY A 174 -9.16 16.37 -14.65
CA GLY A 174 -8.65 16.45 -16.02
C GLY A 174 -9.44 15.67 -17.08
N ARG A 175 -10.73 15.42 -16.86
CA ARG A 175 -11.53 14.56 -17.76
C ARG A 175 -11.93 15.23 -19.07
N SER A 176 -11.72 14.52 -20.16
CA SER A 176 -11.88 15.02 -21.53
C SER A 176 -13.10 14.46 -22.26
N SER A 177 -13.96 13.67 -21.61
CA SER A 177 -15.16 13.11 -22.27
C SER A 177 -16.28 12.86 -21.27
N LEU A 178 -17.53 12.96 -21.75
CA LEU A 178 -18.74 12.61 -21.00
C LEU A 178 -18.71 11.14 -20.56
N GLN A 179 -18.11 10.25 -21.36
CA GLN A 179 -18.00 8.83 -21.04
C GLN A 179 -17.10 8.55 -19.82
N GLN A 180 -16.34 9.54 -19.36
CA GLN A 180 -15.51 9.43 -18.15
C GLN A 180 -16.26 9.85 -16.89
N CYS A 181 -17.50 10.33 -17.01
CA CYS A 181 -18.41 10.52 -15.90
C CYS A 181 -19.04 9.15 -15.58
N THR A 182 -18.81 8.64 -14.38
CA THR A 182 -19.31 7.34 -13.91
C THR A 182 -20.27 7.54 -12.75
N CYS A 183 -21.27 6.65 -12.64
CA CYS A 183 -22.15 6.63 -11.50
C CYS A 183 -21.47 5.94 -10.30
N PRO A 184 -21.68 6.41 -9.06
CA PRO A 184 -21.33 5.64 -7.87
C PRO A 184 -22.03 4.28 -7.86
N ALA A 185 -21.52 3.30 -7.11
CA ALA A 185 -22.10 1.95 -7.08
C ALA A 185 -23.55 1.91 -6.57
N THR A 186 -23.97 2.88 -5.76
CA THR A 186 -25.36 3.00 -5.25
C THR A 186 -26.33 3.61 -6.27
N PHE A 187 -25.89 3.87 -7.50
CA PHE A 187 -26.71 4.44 -8.56
C PHE A 187 -26.57 3.63 -9.85
N TYR A 188 -27.68 3.46 -10.57
CA TYR A 188 -27.70 2.89 -11.92
C TYR A 188 -27.75 4.00 -12.98
N GLU A 189 -27.24 3.68 -14.17
CA GLU A 189 -27.08 4.60 -15.29
C GLU A 189 -28.37 4.69 -16.11
N GLN A 190 -28.84 5.91 -16.36
CA GLN A 190 -29.82 6.16 -17.41
C GLN A 190 -29.10 6.71 -18.64
N ARG A 191 -29.16 5.96 -19.74
CA ARG A 191 -28.52 6.32 -21.02
C ARG A 191 -29.55 6.59 -22.12
N ASN A 192 -29.16 7.36 -23.14
CA ASN A 192 -30.00 7.59 -24.32
C ASN A 192 -29.78 6.48 -25.36
N VAL A 193 -30.46 6.62 -26.51
CA VAL A 193 -30.33 5.74 -27.67
C VAL A 193 -28.90 5.75 -28.25
N PHE A 194 -28.10 6.77 -27.95
CA PHE A 194 -26.70 6.92 -28.38
C PHE A 194 -25.68 6.47 -27.32
N ASP A 195 -26.12 5.78 -26.26
CA ASP A 195 -25.29 5.28 -25.15
C ASP A 195 -24.58 6.38 -24.32
N GLU A 196 -25.07 7.61 -24.37
CA GLU A 196 -24.58 8.72 -23.54
C GLU A 196 -25.27 8.72 -22.17
N LEU A 197 -24.52 9.00 -21.10
CA LEU A 197 -25.05 9.08 -19.74
C LEU A 197 -25.92 10.34 -19.56
N LEU A 198 -27.21 10.18 -19.24
CA LEU A 198 -28.14 11.28 -18.96
C LEU A 198 -28.23 11.62 -17.49
N SER A 199 -28.27 10.61 -16.63
CA SER A 199 -28.32 10.79 -15.17
C SER A 199 -27.99 9.49 -14.45
N CYS A 200 -27.56 9.61 -13.20
CA CYS A 200 -27.45 8.49 -12.28
C CYS A 200 -28.68 8.48 -11.38
N LYS A 201 -29.44 7.39 -11.40
CA LYS A 201 -30.61 7.20 -10.54
C LYS A 201 -30.24 6.35 -9.33
N PRO A 202 -30.64 6.75 -8.11
CA PRO A 202 -30.29 6.00 -6.92
C PRO A 202 -30.95 4.63 -6.96
N CYS A 203 -30.20 3.60 -6.57
CA CYS A 203 -30.79 2.33 -6.20
C CYS A 203 -31.65 2.50 -4.95
N PRO A 204 -32.60 1.59 -4.71
CA PRO A 204 -33.35 1.52 -3.45
C PRO A 204 -32.47 1.51 -2.19
N ASN A 205 -33.07 1.75 -1.03
CA ASN A 205 -32.30 1.77 0.22
C ASN A 205 -31.59 0.44 0.47
N ASN A 206 -30.31 0.52 0.86
CA ASN A 206 -29.42 -0.61 1.13
C ASN A 206 -29.18 -1.54 -0.08
N SER A 207 -29.25 -1.00 -1.30
CA SER A 207 -28.81 -1.69 -2.51
C SER A 207 -27.76 -0.90 -3.29
N ALA A 208 -27.06 -1.63 -4.14
CA ALA A 208 -26.08 -1.11 -5.08
C ALA A 208 -26.06 -1.99 -6.34
N VAL A 209 -25.54 -1.44 -7.42
CA VAL A 209 -25.33 -2.19 -8.64
C VAL A 209 -24.11 -3.10 -8.49
N VAL A 210 -24.28 -4.39 -8.76
CA VAL A 210 -23.22 -5.40 -8.68
C VAL A 210 -22.81 -5.80 -10.10
N GLY A 211 -21.50 -5.74 -10.38
CA GLY A 211 -20.95 -6.13 -11.68
C GLY A 211 -20.73 -4.97 -12.67
N VAL A 212 -20.63 -5.33 -13.96
CA VAL A 212 -20.25 -4.41 -15.05
C VAL A 212 -21.45 -3.74 -15.69
N GLN A 213 -22.63 -4.37 -15.62
CA GLN A 213 -23.86 -3.82 -16.18
C GLN A 213 -24.51 -2.88 -15.17
N ARG A 214 -24.84 -1.67 -15.62
CA ARG A 214 -25.46 -0.62 -14.80
C ARG A 214 -26.64 0.03 -15.50
N PHE A 215 -27.26 -0.68 -16.43
CA PHE A 215 -28.17 -0.11 -17.43
C PHE A 215 -29.62 0.01 -16.94
N GLY A 216 -29.93 -0.44 -15.72
CA GLY A 216 -31.26 -0.29 -15.20
C GLY A 216 -31.42 -0.56 -13.70
N HIS A 217 -32.65 -0.31 -13.26
CA HIS A 217 -33.08 -0.56 -11.88
C HIS A 217 -33.01 -2.05 -11.49
N GLN A 218 -33.10 -2.95 -12.47
CA GLN A 218 -33.00 -4.39 -12.25
C GLN A 218 -31.59 -4.85 -11.85
N ASP A 219 -30.57 -4.03 -12.13
CA ASP A 219 -29.18 -4.33 -11.78
C ASP A 219 -28.85 -3.99 -10.32
N CYS A 220 -29.78 -3.35 -9.58
CA CYS A 220 -29.62 -3.05 -8.17
C CYS A 220 -29.85 -4.30 -7.32
N GLU A 221 -28.84 -4.71 -6.55
CA GLU A 221 -28.88 -5.82 -5.62
C GLU A 221 -28.69 -5.34 -4.18
N CYS A 222 -29.31 -6.03 -3.23
CA CYS A 222 -29.17 -5.70 -1.82
C CYS A 222 -27.74 -5.95 -1.31
N PHE A 223 -27.29 -5.13 -0.36
CA PHE A 223 -26.03 -5.40 0.33
C PHE A 223 -26.09 -6.69 1.15
N ASP A 224 -24.92 -7.23 1.49
CA ASP A 224 -24.82 -8.42 2.34
C ASP A 224 -25.52 -8.18 3.70
N GLY A 225 -26.33 -9.16 4.14
CA GLY A 225 -27.18 -9.07 5.32
C GLY A 225 -28.51 -8.32 5.13
N PHE A 226 -28.85 -7.90 3.91
CA PHE A 226 -30.15 -7.35 3.56
C PHE A 226 -30.92 -8.27 2.60
N VAL A 227 -32.24 -8.27 2.75
CA VAL A 227 -33.16 -9.10 1.98
C VAL A 227 -34.03 -8.23 1.10
N ARG A 228 -34.19 -8.64 -0.16
CA ARG A 228 -34.97 -7.94 -1.15
C ARG A 228 -36.46 -8.01 -0.86
N VAL A 229 -37.13 -6.88 -1.07
CA VAL A 229 -38.59 -6.79 -1.04
C VAL A 229 -39.06 -6.19 -2.36
N PRO A 230 -39.98 -6.85 -3.08
CA PRO A 230 -40.54 -8.19 -2.83
C PRO A 230 -39.52 -9.33 -3.03
N GLU A 231 -39.80 -10.50 -2.45
CA GLU A 231 -38.96 -11.72 -2.55
C GLU A 231 -39.02 -12.41 -3.94
N ASP A 232 -39.89 -11.96 -4.84
CA ASP A 232 -40.03 -12.49 -6.20
C ASP A 232 -39.09 -11.80 -7.19
N ASN A 233 -38.09 -12.52 -7.73
CA ASN A 233 -37.03 -11.97 -8.59
C ASN A 233 -37.56 -11.35 -9.89
N ASP A 234 -38.77 -11.70 -10.31
CA ASP A 234 -39.39 -11.16 -11.53
C ASP A 234 -39.96 -9.75 -11.30
N LEU A 235 -40.12 -9.34 -10.04
CA LEU A 235 -40.60 -8.02 -9.65
C LEU A 235 -39.44 -7.06 -9.38
N SER A 236 -39.65 -5.78 -9.70
CA SER A 236 -38.69 -4.71 -9.42
C SER A 236 -38.44 -4.56 -7.92
N LEU A 237 -37.16 -4.46 -7.54
CA LEU A 237 -36.74 -4.23 -6.16
C LEU A 237 -37.32 -2.92 -5.58
N GLU A 238 -38.17 -2.99 -4.57
CA GLU A 238 -38.73 -1.78 -3.94
C GLU A 238 -37.79 -1.23 -2.86
N TYR A 239 -37.29 -2.10 -1.98
CA TYR A 239 -36.31 -1.76 -0.94
C TYR A 239 -35.65 -3.02 -0.39
N CYS A 240 -34.52 -2.83 0.31
CA CYS A 240 -33.83 -3.91 1.01
C CYS A 240 -34.03 -3.75 2.52
N ARG A 241 -34.73 -4.71 3.13
CA ARG A 241 -34.91 -4.78 4.59
C ARG A 241 -33.74 -5.49 5.24
N HIS A 242 -33.52 -5.26 6.54
CA HIS A 242 -32.57 -6.08 7.29
C HIS A 242 -33.04 -7.53 7.33
N ALA A 243 -32.11 -8.47 7.18
CA ALA A 243 -32.40 -9.88 7.35
C ALA A 243 -32.76 -10.19 8.82
N GLU A 244 -33.76 -11.02 9.04
CA GLU A 244 -34.16 -11.40 10.39
C GLU A 244 -33.14 -12.39 11.00
N PRO A 245 -32.83 -12.27 12.30
CA PRO A 245 -31.99 -13.24 12.99
C PRO A 245 -32.79 -14.50 13.34
N CYS A 246 -32.16 -15.68 13.24
CA CYS A 246 -32.79 -16.94 13.59
C CYS A 246 -32.78 -17.16 15.11
N ASN A 247 -33.94 -17.53 15.67
CA ASN A 247 -34.07 -17.85 17.09
C ASN A 247 -33.67 -19.31 17.37
N VAL A 248 -32.41 -19.51 17.79
CA VAL A 248 -31.89 -20.85 18.12
C VAL A 248 -32.43 -21.36 19.45
N SER A 249 -32.81 -20.47 20.38
CA SER A 249 -33.46 -20.88 21.64
C SER A 249 -34.78 -21.60 21.41
N ALA A 250 -35.62 -21.12 20.48
CA ALA A 250 -36.89 -21.76 20.17
C ALA A 250 -36.71 -23.21 19.70
N LEU A 251 -35.63 -23.51 18.96
CA LEU A 251 -35.29 -24.87 18.54
C LEU A 251 -34.95 -25.76 19.76
N LEU A 252 -34.17 -25.26 20.72
CA LEU A 252 -33.78 -26.03 21.91
C LEU A 252 -34.91 -26.17 22.93
N GLU A 253 -35.80 -25.18 23.04
CA GLU A 253 -36.96 -25.20 23.94
C GLU A 253 -38.02 -26.23 23.51
N ASN A 254 -38.09 -26.55 22.22
CA ASN A 254 -39.03 -27.54 21.67
C ASN A 254 -38.59 -29.01 21.91
N LEU A 255 -37.43 -29.24 22.55
CA LEU A 255 -36.89 -30.59 22.80
C LEU A 255 -37.54 -31.24 24.03
N THR A 256 -38.30 -32.32 23.81
CA THR A 256 -39.04 -33.08 24.83
C THR A 256 -38.31 -34.36 25.26
N GLY A 257 -37.79 -34.43 26.49
CA GLY A 257 -37.02 -35.59 26.97
C GLY A 257 -36.01 -35.26 28.08
N PRO A 258 -35.12 -36.21 28.46
CA PRO A 258 -34.19 -36.04 29.57
C PRO A 258 -33.08 -35.05 29.25
N GLU A 259 -32.75 -34.16 30.19
CA GLU A 259 -31.73 -33.09 30.02
C GLU A 259 -30.36 -33.61 29.57
N ALA A 260 -29.96 -34.80 30.02
CA ALA A 260 -28.66 -35.39 29.67
C ALA A 260 -28.50 -35.68 28.17
N TYR A 261 -29.59 -35.92 27.45
CA TYR A 261 -29.56 -36.27 26.03
C TYR A 261 -29.96 -35.10 25.11
N LYS A 262 -30.25 -33.92 25.68
CA LYS A 262 -30.60 -32.73 24.90
C LYS A 262 -29.35 -32.11 24.28
N LEU A 263 -29.49 -31.60 23.06
CA LEU A 263 -28.45 -30.79 22.43
C LEU A 263 -28.21 -29.50 23.22
N LYS A 264 -26.94 -29.13 23.34
CA LYS A 264 -26.51 -27.90 23.99
C LYS A 264 -26.01 -26.89 22.99
N MET A 265 -26.04 -25.64 23.42
CA MET A 265 -25.42 -24.53 22.71
C MET A 265 -23.93 -24.79 22.60
N GLY A 266 -23.45 -25.06 21.39
CA GLY A 266 -22.03 -25.18 21.11
C GLY A 266 -21.43 -23.82 20.77
N SER A 267 -20.88 -23.71 19.56
CA SER A 267 -20.41 -22.40 19.07
C SER A 267 -21.56 -21.39 18.93
N CYS A 268 -22.82 -21.85 18.87
CA CYS A 268 -24.02 -21.00 18.89
C CYS A 268 -24.18 -20.16 20.17
N SER A 269 -23.53 -20.53 21.29
CA SER A 269 -23.55 -19.74 22.53
C SER A 269 -22.95 -18.33 22.35
N SER A 270 -22.03 -18.16 21.41
CA SER A 270 -21.37 -16.87 21.11
C SER A 270 -22.33 -15.78 20.60
N TYR A 271 -23.49 -16.17 20.05
CA TYR A 271 -24.46 -15.25 19.45
C TYR A 271 -25.68 -14.97 20.35
N ALA A 272 -25.56 -15.22 21.66
CA ALA A 272 -26.63 -14.94 22.63
C ALA A 272 -28.03 -15.48 22.24
N ARG A 273 -28.06 -16.65 21.57
CA ARG A 273 -29.26 -17.39 21.09
C ARG A 273 -29.97 -16.83 19.85
N LEU A 274 -29.52 -15.69 19.31
CA LEU A 274 -30.00 -15.13 18.04
C LEU A 274 -28.87 -15.22 17.00
N LEU A 275 -28.97 -16.18 16.09
CA LEU A 275 -27.98 -16.38 15.03
C LEU A 275 -28.24 -15.35 13.91
N PRO A 276 -27.29 -14.46 13.58
CA PRO A 276 -27.47 -13.53 12.47
C PRO A 276 -27.64 -14.27 11.13
N SER A 277 -28.42 -13.71 10.21
CA SER A 277 -28.54 -14.25 8.84
C SER A 277 -27.17 -14.35 8.15
N GLY A 278 -26.98 -15.39 7.32
CA GLY A 278 -25.73 -15.70 6.64
C GLY A 278 -24.65 -16.33 7.52
N ARG A 279 -24.90 -16.47 8.84
CA ARG A 279 -23.95 -17.12 9.77
C ARG A 279 -24.29 -18.58 9.98
N GLN A 280 -23.24 -19.32 10.33
CA GLN A 280 -23.33 -20.72 10.72
C GLN A 280 -22.79 -20.90 12.14
N CYS A 281 -23.41 -21.79 12.90
CA CYS A 281 -22.93 -22.20 14.21
C CYS A 281 -23.21 -23.69 14.41
N SER A 282 -22.54 -24.31 15.37
CA SER A 282 -22.66 -25.74 15.66
C SER A 282 -23.23 -25.95 17.06
N LEU A 283 -24.14 -26.93 17.15
CA LEU A 283 -24.60 -27.49 18.42
C LEU A 283 -23.61 -28.55 18.92
N LEU A 284 -23.68 -28.87 20.21
CA LEU A 284 -22.84 -29.91 20.80
C LEU A 284 -23.62 -30.83 21.74
N CYS A 285 -23.08 -32.03 21.93
CA CYS A 285 -23.52 -32.99 22.92
C CYS A 285 -22.67 -32.90 24.19
N ASP A 286 -23.21 -33.38 25.30
CA ASP A 286 -22.45 -33.54 26.53
C ASP A 286 -21.29 -34.52 26.38
N ALA A 287 -20.28 -34.37 27.25
CA ALA A 287 -19.10 -35.22 27.23
C ALA A 287 -19.48 -36.71 27.36
N GLY A 288 -19.00 -37.53 26.43
CA GLY A 288 -19.31 -38.97 26.38
C GLY A 288 -20.52 -39.33 25.53
N LEU A 289 -21.24 -38.34 24.97
CA LEU A 289 -22.34 -38.53 24.03
C LEU A 289 -21.97 -38.00 22.64
N GLY A 290 -22.57 -38.56 21.60
CA GLY A 290 -22.45 -38.02 20.24
C GLY A 290 -23.76 -38.08 19.48
N ALA A 291 -23.79 -37.41 18.33
CA ALA A 291 -25.00 -37.27 17.53
C ALA A 291 -25.08 -38.41 16.49
N GLN A 292 -26.02 -39.34 16.68
CA GLN A 292 -26.15 -40.53 15.84
C GLN A 292 -27.59 -40.72 15.34
N LEU A 293 -27.74 -41.17 14.10
CA LEU A 293 -29.02 -41.58 13.54
C LEU A 293 -29.53 -42.86 14.24
N GLY A 294 -30.84 -42.96 14.43
CA GLY A 294 -31.46 -44.27 14.64
C GLY A 294 -31.14 -45.21 13.47
N SER A 295 -30.80 -46.47 13.78
CA SER A 295 -30.49 -47.61 12.89
C SER A 295 -29.26 -47.54 11.96
N ASP A 296 -28.72 -46.36 11.62
CA ASP A 296 -27.53 -46.24 10.77
C ASP A 296 -26.28 -45.86 11.58
N ILE A 297 -25.46 -46.87 11.88
CA ILE A 297 -24.23 -46.71 12.68
C ILE A 297 -23.11 -45.92 11.96
N PHE A 298 -23.29 -45.57 10.68
CA PHE A 298 -22.25 -44.96 9.84
C PHE A 298 -22.48 -43.49 9.48
N ARG A 299 -23.60 -42.87 9.89
CA ARG A 299 -23.94 -41.49 9.49
C ARG A 299 -23.97 -40.55 10.68
N ALA A 300 -22.94 -39.72 10.80
CA ALA A 300 -22.89 -38.63 11.77
C ALA A 300 -23.96 -37.58 11.43
N VAL A 301 -24.69 -37.11 12.44
CA VAL A 301 -25.68 -36.02 12.27
C VAL A 301 -24.93 -34.70 12.13
N ASP A 302 -25.27 -33.92 11.11
CA ASP A 302 -24.75 -32.57 10.94
C ASP A 302 -25.39 -31.63 11.98
N LEU A 303 -24.62 -31.30 13.03
CA LEU A 303 -25.03 -30.38 14.09
C LEU A 303 -24.84 -28.90 13.72
N THR A 304 -24.52 -28.62 12.45
CA THR A 304 -24.36 -27.26 11.94
C THR A 304 -25.71 -26.63 11.63
N LEU A 305 -25.98 -25.52 12.29
CA LEU A 305 -27.07 -24.61 11.99
C LEU A 305 -26.58 -23.52 11.03
N ALA A 306 -27.34 -23.24 9.98
CA ALA A 306 -27.16 -22.07 9.13
C ALA A 306 -28.45 -21.26 9.13
N CYS A 307 -28.32 -19.94 9.35
CA CYS A 307 -29.44 -19.01 9.32
C CYS A 307 -29.49 -18.27 7.98
N ASP A 308 -30.68 -18.18 7.40
CA ASP A 308 -30.99 -17.31 6.27
C ASP A 308 -32.34 -16.65 6.54
N ASP A 309 -32.32 -15.34 6.75
CA ASP A 309 -33.50 -14.49 6.97
C ASP A 309 -34.56 -15.04 7.94
N GLY A 310 -34.16 -15.31 9.18
CA GLY A 310 -35.05 -15.86 10.21
C GLY A 310 -35.28 -17.37 10.11
N ASP A 311 -34.98 -17.98 8.96
CA ASP A 311 -35.13 -19.41 8.70
C ASP A 311 -33.81 -20.18 8.86
N LEU A 312 -33.87 -21.29 9.60
CA LEU A 312 -32.73 -22.22 9.72
C LEU A 312 -32.69 -23.17 8.51
N VAL A 313 -32.12 -22.70 7.40
CA VAL A 313 -32.02 -23.44 6.12
C VAL A 313 -31.20 -24.72 6.25
N ARG A 314 -30.19 -24.71 7.14
CA ARG A 314 -29.46 -25.92 7.52
C ARG A 314 -29.77 -26.22 8.97
N ARG A 315 -30.43 -27.35 9.22
CA ARG A 315 -30.74 -27.85 10.57
C ARG A 315 -30.75 -29.38 10.60
N PRO A 316 -30.51 -29.99 11.78
CA PRO A 316 -30.78 -31.41 11.96
C PRO A 316 -32.23 -31.74 11.57
N THR A 317 -32.44 -32.85 10.87
CA THR A 317 -33.78 -33.28 10.45
C THR A 317 -34.72 -33.40 11.65
N ASP A 318 -35.97 -32.95 11.45
CA ASP A 318 -36.99 -32.94 12.50
C ASP A 318 -37.17 -34.37 13.07
N GLY A 319 -36.81 -34.55 14.35
CA GLY A 319 -36.81 -35.86 15.03
C GLY A 319 -35.45 -36.36 15.53
N TYR A 320 -34.32 -35.77 15.10
CA TYR A 320 -32.97 -36.25 15.40
C TYR A 320 -32.11 -35.25 16.18
N LEU A 321 -32.75 -34.46 17.04
CA LEU A 321 -32.13 -33.40 17.84
C LEU A 321 -31.57 -33.92 19.20
N TRP A 322 -31.16 -35.19 19.25
CA TRP A 322 -30.81 -35.88 20.48
C TRP A 322 -29.40 -36.49 20.43
N CYS A 323 -28.73 -36.47 21.57
CA CYS A 323 -27.43 -37.10 21.77
C CYS A 323 -27.60 -38.54 22.26
N SER A 324 -26.72 -39.45 21.85
CA SER A 324 -26.72 -40.85 22.29
C SER A 324 -25.35 -41.27 22.82
N GLU A 325 -25.34 -42.31 23.65
CA GLU A 325 -24.13 -42.87 24.28
C GLU A 325 -23.21 -43.63 23.30
N ALA A 326 -23.62 -43.80 22.04
CA ALA A 326 -23.03 -44.79 21.14
C ALA A 326 -21.93 -44.26 20.21
N SER A 327 -21.18 -43.22 20.61
CA SER A 327 -20.14 -42.61 19.76
C SER A 327 -18.69 -42.92 20.17
N TRP A 328 -18.47 -43.83 21.12
CA TRP A 328 -17.10 -44.22 21.50
C TRP A 328 -16.91 -45.72 21.74
N GLU A 329 -17.51 -46.54 20.89
CA GLU A 329 -16.97 -47.89 20.70
C GLU A 329 -16.05 -47.85 19.47
N VAL A 330 -14.77 -48.09 19.71
CA VAL A 330 -13.76 -48.39 18.69
C VAL A 330 -14.46 -49.16 17.55
N PRO A 331 -14.46 -48.67 16.29
CA PRO A 331 -15.26 -49.27 15.23
C PRO A 331 -15.10 -50.79 15.28
N PRO A 332 -16.17 -51.61 15.20
CA PRO A 332 -16.07 -53.06 15.43
C PRO A 332 -14.94 -53.73 14.62
N LEU A 333 -14.60 -53.18 13.44
CA LEU A 333 -13.47 -53.58 12.61
C LEU A 333 -12.08 -53.34 13.25
N VAL A 334 -11.89 -52.24 13.98
CA VAL A 334 -10.65 -51.95 14.71
C VAL A 334 -10.54 -52.85 15.94
N PHE A 335 -11.63 -53.12 16.66
CA PHE A 335 -11.62 -54.11 17.76
C PHE A 335 -11.33 -55.52 17.26
N LEU A 336 -11.97 -55.94 16.15
CA LEU A 336 -11.67 -57.21 15.48
C LEU A 336 -10.23 -57.25 14.97
N GLY A 337 -9.69 -56.15 14.44
CA GLY A 337 -8.30 -56.05 14.01
C GLY A 337 -7.30 -56.18 15.16
N ILE A 338 -7.55 -55.51 16.29
CA ILE A 338 -6.68 -55.59 17.48
C ILE A 338 -6.73 -56.99 18.08
N THR A 339 -7.92 -57.58 18.22
CA THR A 339 -8.07 -58.92 18.77
C THR A 339 -7.41 -59.96 17.87
N THR A 340 -7.63 -59.94 16.56
CA THR A 340 -6.97 -60.87 15.62
C THR A 340 -5.44 -60.72 15.63
N ALA A 341 -4.91 -59.51 15.64
CA ALA A 341 -3.47 -59.28 15.76
C ALA A 341 -2.90 -59.85 17.07
N ALA A 342 -3.60 -59.66 18.19
CA ALA A 342 -3.21 -60.21 19.48
C ALA A 342 -3.23 -61.74 19.48
N THR A 343 -4.21 -62.39 18.84
CA THR A 343 -4.26 -63.86 18.73
C THR A 343 -3.10 -64.39 17.88
N ILE A 344 -2.76 -63.73 16.77
CA ILE A 344 -1.63 -64.13 15.91
C ILE A 344 -0.31 -63.99 16.66
N LEU A 345 -0.08 -62.86 17.35
CA LEU A 345 1.12 -62.65 18.15
C LEU A 345 1.23 -63.64 19.31
N GLY A 346 0.10 -63.93 19.97
CA GLY A 346 0.03 -64.96 21.01
C GLY A 346 0.36 -66.35 20.48
N GLY A 347 -0.19 -66.74 19.33
CA GLY A 347 0.10 -68.02 18.66
C GLY A 347 1.57 -68.16 18.30
N ALA A 348 2.16 -67.14 17.67
CA ALA A 348 3.59 -67.12 17.33
C ALA A 348 4.49 -67.23 18.58
N ALA A 349 4.12 -66.57 19.67
CA ALA A 349 4.86 -66.66 20.93
C ALA A 349 4.78 -68.07 21.57
N MET A 350 3.65 -68.75 21.44
CA MET A 350 3.50 -70.14 21.90
C MET A 350 4.38 -71.09 21.07
N GLU A 351 4.40 -70.94 19.74
CA GLU A 351 5.21 -71.77 18.84
C GLU A 351 6.72 -71.62 19.11
N VAL A 352 7.19 -70.38 19.32
CA VAL A 352 8.59 -70.12 19.69
C VAL A 352 8.98 -70.80 21.01
N ARG A 353 8.09 -70.76 22.02
CA ARG A 353 8.34 -71.43 23.30
C ARG A 353 8.39 -72.95 23.15
N GLN A 354 7.50 -73.52 22.34
CA GLN A 354 7.50 -74.96 22.07
C GLN A 354 8.78 -75.40 21.36
N HIS A 355 9.21 -74.69 20.32
CA HIS A 355 10.46 -74.99 19.61
C HIS A 355 11.69 -74.88 20.53
N HIS A 356 11.71 -73.90 21.44
CA HIS A 356 12.78 -73.76 22.42
C HIS A 356 12.80 -74.93 23.42
N PHE A 357 11.63 -75.38 23.90
CA PHE A 357 11.50 -76.53 24.79
C PHE A 357 11.96 -77.83 24.11
N GLU A 358 11.50 -78.09 22.89
CA GLU A 358 11.93 -79.23 22.08
C GLU A 358 13.44 -79.20 21.82
N GLY A 359 14.01 -78.03 21.54
CA GLY A 359 15.45 -77.83 21.38
C GLY A 359 16.26 -78.15 22.64
N GLN A 360 15.77 -77.77 23.83
CA GLN A 360 16.40 -78.13 25.10
C GLN A 360 16.33 -79.64 25.36
N TYR A 361 15.19 -80.27 25.09
CA TYR A 361 14.99 -81.70 25.26
C TYR A 361 15.88 -82.52 24.32
N ALA A 362 16.01 -82.09 23.05
CA ALA A 362 16.89 -82.72 22.07
C ALA A 362 18.37 -82.62 22.46
N LYS A 363 18.81 -81.49 23.06
CA LYS A 363 20.17 -81.33 23.60
C LYS A 363 20.41 -82.25 24.81
N ALA A 364 19.46 -82.37 25.72
CA ALA A 364 19.55 -83.27 26.87
C ALA A 364 19.67 -84.74 26.46
N LEU A 365 18.90 -85.17 25.45
CA LEU A 365 18.97 -86.54 24.91
C LEU A 365 20.31 -86.85 24.20
N ARG A 366 20.93 -85.86 23.54
CA ARG A 366 22.25 -86.05 22.91
C ARG A 366 23.40 -86.07 23.93
N GLY A 367 23.31 -85.31 25.03
CA GLY A 367 24.32 -85.30 26.09
C GLY A 367 24.47 -86.63 26.83
N ASN A 368 23.44 -87.48 26.82
CA ASN A 368 23.42 -88.76 27.52
C ASN A 368 23.94 -89.95 26.69
N ARG A 369 24.27 -89.74 25.40
CA ARG A 369 24.75 -90.80 24.48
C ARG A 369 26.28 -90.87 24.32
N GLY A 370 27.03 -90.08 25.08
CA GLY A 370 28.49 -89.97 25.00
C GLY A 370 29.23 -90.35 26.28
N ARG A 371 28.68 -91.23 27.12
CA ARG A 371 29.32 -91.71 28.35
C ARG A 371 29.33 -93.23 28.43
#